data_AF-A0A923BFV7-F1
#
_entry.id   AF-A0A923BFV7-F1
#
_cell.length_a   1.000
_cell.length_b   1.000
_cell.length_c   1.000
_cell.angle_alpha   90.00
_cell.angle_beta   90.00
_cell.angle_gamma   90.00
#
_symmetry.space_group_name_H-M   'P 1'
#
loop_
_entity.id
_entity.type
_entity.pdbx_description
1 polymer ?
#
loop_
_entity_poly.entity_id
_entity_poly.type
_entity_poly.pdbx_seq_one_letter_code
_entity_poly.pdbx_strand_id
1 'polypeptide(L)'
;MTLGGLIAGTAHAQGLLYSFETPDNVDTPAVNEGLEGWGLTGFGNAIGVTTSTSGASQGTHSMLVEKAPGFSWDVNTSVSAGNAAIYDKFNAVAANPAGYTLDFDVTLTPDSFSSVSTPGSFFLLNVAANSDAPNFPSVFNVSPNLLNQVGKFPISVPMTSLPIAQDSSYYQLNIGSNSTHTNGPNGEGIKYYVDNIRFTALPNYVTTKLFSWETPDNPETAANEQYEGWTEGFGVGHVHSISNLGATDGASTLQIDRTSVSSGFSWGSQFAVNGGAANPAGQAIIDQLVAGINGATSIAFDVRFDDSFPNSPTFTKFGLHITDHRSDNSYSFFGGEGPSFNGVQTIGDMVTVTIPLTSLVDGTRGSLPSAGLTVGTDFLRIGLSTNTSGGGIYQIDNFRLLSVAPTLAADFNDDTKVDAADLLIWKNGFGTGANGDADGDGDSDGADYLVWQREFGSGVTANAAVGAVPEPTSLLLASGLLLAAAACRRR
;
A
#
# COMPACT_ATOMS: atom_id res chain seq x y z
N MET A 1 -4.61 30.36 -16.05
CA MET A 1 -3.21 30.42 -15.59
C MET A 1 -2.96 29.10 -14.88
N THR A 2 -2.44 28.13 -15.62
CA THR A 2 -2.28 26.73 -15.22
C THR A 2 -0.95 26.57 -14.50
N LEU A 3 -1.00 26.40 -13.17
CA LEU A 3 0.11 25.85 -12.39
C LEU A 3 -0.21 24.36 -12.18
N GLY A 4 0.53 23.53 -12.88
CA GLY A 4 0.40 22.07 -12.87
C GLY A 4 1.58 21.50 -13.61
N GLY A 5 2.74 21.53 -12.97
CA GLY A 5 3.98 21.02 -13.55
C GLY A 5 5.18 21.52 -12.79
N LEU A 6 5.67 20.74 -11.82
CA LEU A 6 7.08 20.52 -11.48
C LEU A 6 7.19 19.67 -10.21
N ILE A 7 6.89 18.36 -10.25
CA ILE A 7 7.34 17.44 -9.16
C ILE A 7 7.71 16.05 -9.71
N ALA A 8 7.20 15.62 -10.87
CA ALA A 8 7.50 14.29 -11.41
C ALA A 8 8.98 14.04 -11.81
N GLY A 9 9.82 15.08 -11.88
CA GLY A 9 11.20 14.97 -12.34
C GLY A 9 12.26 14.70 -11.27
N THR A 10 11.98 14.92 -9.98
CA THR A 10 13.01 14.88 -8.91
C THR A 10 13.03 13.56 -8.14
N ALA A 11 11.87 12.90 -7.96
CA ALA A 11 11.79 11.64 -7.20
C ALA A 11 12.50 10.46 -7.89
N HIS A 12 12.49 10.40 -9.22
CA HIS A 12 13.15 9.32 -9.98
C HIS A 12 14.68 9.36 -9.88
N ALA A 13 15.29 10.54 -9.66
CA ALA A 13 16.74 10.69 -9.65
C ALA A 13 17.40 10.29 -8.31
N GLN A 14 16.70 10.46 -7.17
CA GLN A 14 17.30 10.19 -5.86
C GLN A 14 17.50 8.68 -5.61
N GLY A 15 16.58 7.84 -6.07
CA GLY A 15 16.61 6.39 -5.86
C GLY A 15 17.33 5.56 -6.93
N LEU A 16 17.82 6.19 -7.99
CA LEU A 16 18.45 5.49 -9.13
C LEU A 16 19.68 4.69 -8.70
N LEU A 17 19.74 3.41 -9.07
CA LEU A 17 20.86 2.52 -8.81
C LEU A 17 21.69 2.29 -10.08
N TYR A 18 21.02 1.99 -11.19
CA TYR A 18 21.66 1.65 -12.46
C TYR A 18 20.86 2.22 -13.63
N SER A 19 21.54 2.93 -14.54
CA SER A 19 20.97 3.50 -15.76
C SER A 19 21.68 3.04 -17.03
N PHE A 20 22.81 2.35 -16.90
CA PHE A 20 23.59 1.80 -18.02
C PHE A 20 24.14 2.86 -18.99
N GLU A 21 24.27 4.11 -18.54
CA GLU A 21 24.78 5.23 -19.35
C GLU A 21 26.28 5.48 -19.15
N THR A 22 26.91 4.71 -18.27
CA THR A 22 28.34 4.84 -17.98
C THR A 22 29.15 4.54 -19.25
N PRO A 23 29.96 5.49 -19.76
CA PRO A 23 30.77 5.24 -20.94
C PRO A 23 31.85 4.18 -20.67
N ASP A 24 32.08 3.32 -21.65
CA ASP A 24 33.15 2.33 -21.61
C ASP A 24 34.52 3.02 -21.62
N ASN A 25 35.42 2.58 -20.74
CA ASN A 25 36.75 3.15 -20.64
C ASN A 25 37.69 2.45 -21.63
N VAL A 26 38.18 3.24 -22.59
CA VAL A 26 39.10 2.77 -23.64
C VAL A 26 40.40 2.16 -23.12
N ASP A 27 40.80 2.49 -21.89
CA ASP A 27 42.00 1.96 -21.25
C ASP A 27 41.76 0.61 -20.51
N THR A 28 40.49 0.22 -20.33
CA THR A 28 40.08 -1.04 -19.68
C THR A 28 39.10 -1.85 -20.54
N PRO A 29 39.43 -2.17 -21.82
CA PRO A 29 38.49 -2.76 -22.79
C PRO A 29 38.00 -4.19 -22.45
N ALA A 30 38.51 -4.79 -21.38
CA ALA A 30 38.08 -6.08 -20.87
C ALA A 30 36.92 -5.96 -19.85
N VAL A 31 36.67 -4.75 -19.33
CA VAL A 31 35.57 -4.43 -18.44
C VAL A 31 34.56 -3.65 -19.28
N ASN A 32 33.29 -4.03 -19.21
CA ASN A 32 32.23 -3.22 -19.82
C ASN A 32 31.69 -2.29 -18.73
N GLU A 33 32.22 -1.09 -18.62
CA GLU A 33 31.80 -0.16 -17.57
C GLU A 33 30.33 0.26 -17.73
N GLY A 34 29.79 0.21 -18.96
CA GLY A 34 28.38 0.49 -19.24
C GLY A 34 27.40 -0.53 -18.67
N LEU A 35 27.85 -1.73 -18.30
CA LEU A 35 27.03 -2.68 -17.53
C LEU A 35 26.98 -2.36 -16.04
N GLU A 36 27.76 -1.38 -15.56
CA GLU A 36 27.70 -0.88 -14.19
C GLU A 36 27.81 -1.99 -13.12
N GLY A 37 28.65 -3.00 -13.41
CA GLY A 37 28.89 -4.16 -12.53
C GLY A 37 27.91 -5.32 -12.71
N TRP A 38 26.93 -5.22 -13.61
CA TRP A 38 26.07 -6.34 -13.97
C TRP A 38 26.79 -7.38 -14.83
N GLY A 39 26.57 -8.65 -14.53
CA GLY A 39 27.11 -9.78 -15.26
C GLY A 39 26.21 -11.00 -15.20
N LEU A 40 26.54 -12.04 -15.97
CA LEU A 40 25.83 -13.32 -15.89
C LEU A 40 26.03 -13.95 -14.52
N THR A 41 24.97 -14.51 -13.91
CA THR A 41 25.08 -15.11 -12.57
C THR A 41 25.86 -16.44 -12.56
N GLY A 42 25.90 -17.13 -13.71
CA GLY A 42 26.37 -18.52 -13.81
C GLY A 42 25.36 -19.57 -13.29
N PHE A 43 24.20 -19.16 -12.78
CA PHE A 43 23.13 -20.03 -12.33
C PHE A 43 22.05 -20.22 -13.42
N GLY A 44 22.15 -21.35 -14.12
CA GLY A 44 21.29 -21.67 -15.25
C GLY A 44 21.99 -21.41 -16.58
N ASN A 45 21.21 -21.12 -17.63
CA ASN A 45 21.70 -21.12 -19.02
C ASN A 45 21.53 -19.76 -19.73
N ALA A 46 21.57 -18.63 -19.02
CA ALA A 46 21.54 -17.33 -19.68
C ALA A 46 22.69 -17.21 -20.71
N ILE A 47 22.39 -16.69 -21.89
CA ILE A 47 23.28 -16.74 -23.06
C ILE A 47 24.26 -15.58 -23.03
N GLY A 48 23.79 -14.37 -22.72
CA GLY A 48 24.62 -13.18 -22.77
C GLY A 48 24.01 -11.95 -22.11
N VAL A 49 24.88 -11.02 -21.75
CA VAL A 49 24.53 -9.68 -21.26
C VAL A 49 25.46 -8.66 -21.91
N THR A 50 24.91 -7.55 -22.38
CA THR A 50 25.65 -6.43 -22.98
C THR A 50 24.87 -5.14 -22.83
N THR A 51 25.50 -4.00 -23.02
CA THR A 51 24.78 -2.73 -23.21
C THR A 51 24.16 -2.65 -24.61
N SER A 52 23.06 -1.91 -24.74
CA SER A 52 22.39 -1.67 -26.01
C SER A 52 21.79 -0.28 -26.07
N THR A 53 21.80 0.33 -27.26
CA THR A 53 21.05 1.57 -27.54
C THR A 53 19.57 1.33 -27.84
N SER A 54 19.17 0.05 -27.97
CA SER A 54 17.77 -0.34 -28.01
C SER A 54 17.26 -0.53 -26.58
N GLY A 55 15.96 -0.38 -26.36
CA GLY A 55 15.35 -0.69 -25.06
C GLY A 55 15.49 0.37 -23.97
N ALA A 56 16.28 1.44 -24.18
CA ALA A 56 16.42 2.56 -23.26
C ALA A 56 15.05 3.18 -22.91
N SER A 57 14.72 3.18 -21.61
CA SER A 57 13.51 3.81 -21.10
C SER A 57 13.73 5.28 -20.75
N GLN A 58 14.94 5.63 -20.29
CA GLN A 58 15.49 6.98 -20.19
C GLN A 58 16.93 6.98 -20.71
N GLY A 59 17.45 8.14 -21.11
CA GLY A 59 18.80 8.21 -21.68
C GLY A 59 18.92 7.55 -23.06
N THR A 60 20.06 6.92 -23.32
CA THR A 60 20.48 6.37 -24.61
C THR A 60 20.84 4.88 -24.59
N HIS A 61 20.99 4.27 -23.41
CA HIS A 61 21.42 2.89 -23.24
C HIS A 61 20.50 2.09 -22.31
N SER A 62 20.62 0.77 -22.37
CA SER A 62 20.00 -0.18 -21.45
C SER A 62 20.86 -1.45 -21.35
N MET A 63 20.58 -2.29 -20.37
CA MET A 63 21.15 -3.64 -20.30
C MET A 63 20.32 -4.60 -21.15
N LEU A 64 20.91 -5.13 -22.22
CA LEU A 64 20.36 -6.23 -23.01
C LEU A 64 20.76 -7.56 -22.38
N VAL A 65 19.77 -8.40 -22.09
CA VAL A 65 19.93 -9.79 -21.65
C VAL A 65 19.38 -10.72 -22.72
N GLU A 66 20.16 -11.74 -23.10
CA GLU A 66 19.73 -12.83 -23.95
C GLU A 66 19.65 -14.13 -23.12
N LYS A 67 18.46 -14.74 -23.09
CA LYS A 67 18.16 -15.87 -22.19
C LYS A 67 17.88 -17.17 -22.96
N ALA A 68 18.41 -18.31 -22.48
CA ALA A 68 18.07 -19.64 -23.01
C ALA A 68 16.76 -20.20 -22.39
N PRO A 69 16.17 -21.28 -22.91
CA PRO A 69 14.91 -21.83 -22.44
C PRO A 69 14.97 -22.31 -21.00
N GLY A 70 13.81 -22.33 -20.34
CA GLY A 70 13.67 -22.66 -18.93
C GLY A 70 13.97 -21.48 -18.01
N PHE A 71 14.17 -21.83 -16.74
CA PHE A 71 14.45 -20.91 -15.66
C PHE A 71 15.95 -20.68 -15.51
N SER A 72 16.33 -19.42 -15.30
CA SER A 72 17.67 -19.01 -14.89
C SER A 72 17.59 -17.73 -14.06
N TRP A 73 18.57 -17.58 -13.16
CA TRP A 73 18.94 -16.25 -12.69
C TRP A 73 19.86 -15.70 -13.76
N ASP A 74 19.40 -14.75 -14.57
CA ASP A 74 20.11 -14.41 -15.80
C ASP A 74 21.33 -13.55 -15.49
N VAL A 75 21.10 -12.47 -14.74
CA VAL A 75 22.12 -11.47 -14.44
C VAL A 75 22.06 -11.06 -12.98
N ASN A 76 23.22 -10.67 -12.44
CA ASN A 76 23.33 -10.08 -11.12
C ASN A 76 24.40 -8.99 -11.06
N THR A 77 24.32 -8.22 -9.99
CA THR A 77 25.34 -7.26 -9.58
C THR A 77 25.50 -7.35 -8.07
N SER A 78 26.70 -7.10 -7.56
CA SER A 78 26.98 -7.07 -6.12
C SER A 78 27.68 -5.76 -5.76
N VAL A 79 27.23 -5.15 -4.68
CA VAL A 79 27.77 -3.91 -4.13
C VAL A 79 28.22 -4.15 -2.69
N SER A 80 29.31 -3.51 -2.30
CA SER A 80 29.81 -3.46 -0.92
C SER A 80 30.04 -2.00 -0.53
N ALA A 81 30.38 -1.76 0.74
CA ALA A 81 30.63 -0.42 1.28
C ALA A 81 31.69 0.39 0.50
N GLY A 82 32.51 -0.25 -0.34
CA GLY A 82 33.45 0.44 -1.24
C GLY A 82 32.77 1.29 -2.34
N ASN A 83 31.49 1.06 -2.64
CA ASN A 83 30.67 1.90 -3.51
C ASN A 83 29.52 2.50 -2.71
N ALA A 84 29.84 3.51 -1.90
CA ALA A 84 28.89 4.18 -1.00
C ALA A 84 27.63 4.69 -1.72
N ALA A 85 27.77 5.20 -2.95
CA ALA A 85 26.64 5.78 -3.70
C ALA A 85 25.47 4.81 -3.93
N ILE A 86 25.76 3.51 -4.12
CA ILE A 86 24.74 2.47 -4.27
C ILE A 86 24.52 1.74 -2.95
N TYR A 87 25.59 1.45 -2.21
CA TYR A 87 25.52 0.72 -0.94
C TYR A 87 24.63 1.43 0.08
N ASP A 88 24.78 2.74 0.26
CA ASP A 88 24.02 3.51 1.24
C ASP A 88 22.51 3.51 0.92
N LYS A 89 22.15 3.44 -0.37
CA LYS A 89 20.74 3.33 -0.79
C LYS A 89 20.15 1.96 -0.42
N PHE A 90 20.87 0.88 -0.65
CA PHE A 90 20.46 -0.45 -0.16
C PHE A 90 20.34 -0.47 1.36
N ASN A 91 21.30 0.15 2.07
CA ASN A 91 21.28 0.18 3.52
C ASN A 91 20.08 0.97 4.08
N ALA A 92 19.76 2.11 3.47
CA ALA A 92 18.58 2.91 3.82
C ALA A 92 17.27 2.13 3.60
N VAL A 93 17.16 1.40 2.48
CA VAL A 93 16.01 0.54 2.20
C VAL A 93 15.93 -0.64 3.16
N ALA A 94 17.06 -1.24 3.53
CA ALA A 94 17.12 -2.33 4.50
C ALA A 94 16.64 -1.90 5.90
N ALA A 95 16.86 -0.64 6.27
CA ALA A 95 16.36 -0.06 7.52
C ALA A 95 14.83 0.17 7.53
N ASN A 96 14.22 0.36 6.35
CA ASN A 96 12.77 0.58 6.23
C ASN A 96 12.19 -0.05 4.95
N PRO A 97 12.13 -1.39 4.83
CA PRO A 97 11.66 -2.05 3.60
C PRO A 97 10.17 -1.78 3.29
N ALA A 98 9.38 -1.41 4.29
CA ALA A 98 7.97 -1.02 4.11
C ALA A 98 7.82 0.34 3.41
N GLY A 99 8.85 1.17 3.41
CA GLY A 99 8.85 2.49 2.78
C GLY A 99 9.30 2.51 1.32
N TYR A 100 9.61 1.38 0.69
CA TYR A 100 10.20 1.37 -0.65
C TYR A 100 9.69 0.23 -1.55
N THR A 101 9.72 0.48 -2.85
CA THR A 101 9.69 -0.54 -3.90
C THR A 101 11.02 -0.57 -4.65
N LEU A 102 11.38 -1.74 -5.19
CA LEU A 102 12.36 -1.86 -6.25
C LEU A 102 11.64 -1.75 -7.59
N ASP A 103 11.97 -0.73 -8.35
CA ASP A 103 11.40 -0.48 -9.67
C ASP A 103 12.46 -0.57 -10.76
N PHE A 104 12.07 -1.05 -11.93
CA PHE A 104 12.88 -1.02 -13.14
C PHE A 104 11.98 -1.15 -14.37
N ASP A 105 12.48 -0.71 -15.51
CA ASP A 105 11.75 -0.77 -16.77
C ASP A 105 12.25 -1.95 -17.60
N VAL A 106 11.32 -2.74 -18.12
CA VAL A 106 11.61 -3.81 -19.06
C VAL A 106 11.09 -3.41 -20.43
N THR A 107 11.94 -3.40 -21.43
CA THR A 107 11.53 -3.16 -22.82
C THR A 107 11.62 -4.45 -23.62
N LEU A 108 10.61 -4.68 -24.47
CA LEU A 108 10.65 -5.67 -25.54
C LEU A 108 10.50 -4.98 -26.88
N THR A 109 11.37 -5.34 -27.82
CA THR A 109 11.38 -4.81 -29.18
C THR A 109 10.83 -5.86 -30.14
N PRO A 110 10.50 -5.49 -31.39
CA PRO A 110 10.11 -6.49 -32.40
C PRO A 110 11.12 -7.64 -32.59
N ASP A 111 12.41 -7.39 -32.28
CA ASP A 111 13.48 -8.39 -32.39
C ASP A 111 13.61 -9.29 -31.16
N SER A 112 12.88 -9.03 -30.07
CA SER A 112 12.97 -9.78 -28.82
C SER A 112 12.71 -11.29 -28.98
N PHE A 113 11.92 -11.67 -29.98
CA PHE A 113 11.54 -13.07 -30.25
C PHE A 113 11.85 -13.50 -31.69
N SER A 114 12.44 -12.64 -32.52
CA SER A 114 12.59 -12.92 -33.96
C SER A 114 13.66 -13.99 -34.24
N SER A 115 14.61 -14.17 -33.32
CA SER A 115 15.73 -15.11 -33.44
C SER A 115 15.43 -16.52 -32.91
N VAL A 116 14.34 -16.73 -32.17
CA VAL A 116 14.01 -18.05 -31.61
C VAL A 116 13.24 -18.92 -32.62
N SER A 117 13.45 -20.23 -32.59
CA SER A 117 12.77 -21.16 -33.51
C SER A 117 11.28 -21.27 -33.23
N THR A 118 10.90 -21.28 -31.95
CA THR A 118 9.50 -21.22 -31.50
C THR A 118 9.41 -20.39 -30.23
N PRO A 119 8.47 -19.44 -30.12
CA PRO A 119 8.36 -18.55 -28.96
C PRO A 119 7.93 -19.26 -27.66
N GLY A 120 7.26 -20.41 -27.74
CA GLY A 120 6.79 -21.16 -26.57
C GLY A 120 5.42 -20.69 -26.07
N SER A 121 5.15 -20.85 -24.77
CA SER A 121 3.86 -20.56 -24.12
C SER A 121 3.93 -19.46 -23.06
N PHE A 122 5.10 -19.19 -22.49
CA PHE A 122 5.28 -18.07 -21.57
C PHE A 122 6.69 -17.49 -21.59
N PHE A 123 6.79 -16.24 -21.15
CA PHE A 123 8.02 -15.56 -20.78
C PHE A 123 7.75 -14.66 -19.57
N LEU A 124 8.40 -14.93 -18.45
CA LEU A 124 8.14 -14.33 -17.14
C LEU A 124 9.47 -13.86 -16.53
N LEU A 125 9.42 -12.76 -15.78
CA LEU A 125 10.58 -12.25 -15.02
C LEU A 125 10.45 -12.53 -13.53
N ASN A 126 11.59 -12.65 -12.88
CA ASN A 126 11.76 -12.91 -11.46
C ASN A 126 12.85 -11.99 -10.91
N VAL A 127 12.79 -11.68 -9.63
CA VAL A 127 13.80 -10.87 -8.95
C VAL A 127 14.21 -11.54 -7.65
N ALA A 128 15.48 -11.49 -7.31
CA ALA A 128 15.96 -11.87 -5.99
C ALA A 128 16.99 -10.88 -5.47
N ALA A 129 16.98 -10.68 -4.16
CA ALA A 129 17.99 -9.92 -3.45
C ALA A 129 18.81 -10.86 -2.56
N ASN A 130 20.05 -10.51 -2.28
CA ASN A 130 20.87 -11.25 -1.33
C ASN A 130 21.69 -10.29 -0.46
N SER A 131 21.92 -10.69 0.77
CA SER A 131 22.67 -9.97 1.79
C SER A 131 23.17 -10.98 2.83
N ASP A 132 23.76 -10.54 3.94
CA ASP A 132 24.20 -11.44 5.01
C ASP A 132 23.03 -12.26 5.60
N ALA A 133 21.81 -11.71 5.59
CA ALA A 133 20.56 -12.40 5.91
C ALA A 133 19.33 -11.60 5.42
N PRO A 134 18.17 -12.23 5.18
CA PRO A 134 17.98 -13.67 4.99
C PRO A 134 18.63 -14.15 3.68
N ASN A 135 18.83 -15.46 3.55
CA ASN A 135 19.52 -16.04 2.42
C ASN A 135 18.63 -16.04 1.17
N PHE A 136 18.93 -15.14 0.23
CA PHE A 136 18.37 -15.09 -1.13
C PHE A 136 16.83 -14.97 -1.27
N PRO A 137 16.16 -13.95 -0.69
CA PRO A 137 14.73 -13.72 -0.95
C PRO A 137 14.43 -13.50 -2.42
N SER A 138 13.36 -14.13 -2.89
CA SER A 138 13.00 -14.19 -4.30
C SER A 138 11.51 -13.92 -4.49
N VAL A 139 11.18 -13.12 -5.49
CA VAL A 139 9.82 -12.89 -5.97
C VAL A 139 9.73 -13.38 -7.41
N PHE A 140 8.83 -14.34 -7.64
CA PHE A 140 8.62 -14.94 -8.95
C PHE A 140 7.47 -14.26 -9.68
N ASN A 141 7.57 -14.22 -11.01
CA ASN A 141 6.53 -13.68 -11.91
C ASN A 141 6.19 -12.21 -11.59
N VAL A 142 7.23 -11.38 -11.45
CA VAL A 142 7.09 -9.93 -11.20
C VAL A 142 6.56 -9.16 -12.42
N SER A 143 6.45 -9.83 -13.57
CA SER A 143 5.87 -9.32 -14.79
C SER A 143 4.59 -10.10 -15.16
N PRO A 144 3.68 -9.53 -15.97
CA PRO A 144 2.74 -10.33 -16.73
C PRO A 144 3.47 -11.31 -17.66
N ASN A 145 2.74 -12.21 -18.31
CA ASN A 145 3.34 -13.03 -19.38
C ASN A 145 3.73 -12.12 -20.56
N LEU A 146 5.04 -11.95 -20.74
CA LEU A 146 5.64 -11.04 -21.71
C LEU A 146 5.80 -11.66 -23.10
N LEU A 147 5.37 -12.91 -23.29
CA LEU A 147 5.51 -13.60 -24.56
C LEU A 147 4.84 -12.84 -25.71
N ASN A 148 5.59 -12.60 -26.79
CA ASN A 148 5.16 -11.87 -27.99
C ASN A 148 4.63 -10.45 -27.71
N GLN A 149 5.00 -9.86 -26.57
CA GLN A 149 4.69 -8.47 -26.28
C GLN A 149 5.77 -7.55 -26.86
N VAL A 150 5.39 -6.33 -27.22
CA VAL A 150 6.31 -5.27 -27.64
C VAL A 150 5.91 -4.01 -26.89
N GLY A 151 6.87 -3.31 -26.31
CA GLY A 151 6.63 -2.12 -25.52
C GLY A 151 7.48 -2.06 -24.26
N LYS A 152 7.16 -1.09 -23.41
CA LYS A 152 7.79 -0.86 -22.10
C LYS A 152 6.86 -1.35 -21.00
N PHE A 153 7.43 -2.08 -20.05
CA PHE A 153 6.74 -2.71 -18.94
C PHE A 153 7.42 -2.27 -17.64
N PRO A 154 6.85 -1.32 -16.90
CA PRO A 154 7.38 -0.97 -15.59
C PRO A 154 7.15 -2.15 -14.64
N ILE A 155 8.21 -2.56 -13.94
CA ILE A 155 8.17 -3.55 -12.87
C ILE A 155 8.32 -2.80 -11.55
N SER A 156 7.52 -3.20 -10.56
CA SER A 156 7.58 -2.64 -9.21
C SER A 156 7.39 -3.77 -8.20
N VAL A 157 8.35 -3.94 -7.30
CA VAL A 157 8.38 -5.01 -6.30
C VAL A 157 8.47 -4.38 -4.90
N PRO A 158 7.51 -4.59 -4.00
CA PRO A 158 7.62 -4.13 -2.62
C PRO A 158 8.87 -4.69 -1.94
N MET A 159 9.66 -3.84 -1.27
CA MET A 159 10.87 -4.30 -0.58
C MET A 159 10.57 -5.18 0.63
N THR A 160 9.34 -5.14 1.15
CA THR A 160 8.83 -6.13 2.13
C THR A 160 8.81 -7.57 1.58
N SER A 161 8.72 -7.74 0.26
CA SER A 161 8.79 -9.06 -0.42
C SER A 161 10.23 -9.48 -0.76
N LEU A 162 11.20 -8.57 -0.62
CA LEU A 162 12.63 -8.80 -0.87
C LEU A 162 13.46 -8.33 0.34
N PRO A 163 13.26 -8.93 1.54
CA PRO A 163 13.95 -8.49 2.74
C PRO A 163 15.48 -8.59 2.61
N ILE A 164 16.19 -7.59 3.09
CA ILE A 164 17.66 -7.55 3.12
C ILE A 164 18.11 -7.02 4.48
N ALA A 165 19.27 -7.48 4.98
CA ALA A 165 19.81 -7.02 6.25
C ALA A 165 20.40 -5.62 6.14
N GLN A 166 20.10 -4.78 7.13
CA GLN A 166 20.84 -3.53 7.33
C GLN A 166 22.29 -3.83 7.72
N ASP A 167 23.21 -2.96 7.30
CA ASP A 167 24.66 -3.01 7.53
C ASP A 167 25.29 -4.33 7.04
N SER A 168 24.73 -4.91 5.99
CA SER A 168 25.23 -6.13 5.37
C SER A 168 26.62 -5.92 4.76
N SER A 169 27.48 -6.93 4.84
CA SER A 169 28.81 -6.89 4.23
C SER A 169 28.78 -6.73 2.69
N TYR A 170 27.66 -7.10 2.08
CA TYR A 170 27.35 -6.90 0.67
C TYR A 170 25.83 -6.83 0.44
N TYR A 171 25.44 -6.21 -0.67
CA TYR A 171 24.11 -6.37 -1.26
C TYR A 171 24.26 -6.91 -2.67
N GLN A 172 23.37 -7.80 -3.06
CA GLN A 172 23.33 -8.34 -4.41
C GLN A 172 21.90 -8.30 -4.93
N LEU A 173 21.75 -7.91 -6.19
CA LEU A 173 20.48 -7.94 -6.90
C LEU A 173 20.58 -8.91 -8.08
N ASN A 174 19.56 -9.72 -8.28
CA ASN A 174 19.47 -10.73 -9.34
C ASN A 174 18.19 -10.50 -10.13
N ILE A 175 18.30 -10.52 -11.46
CA ILE A 175 17.15 -10.58 -12.37
C ILE A 175 17.18 -11.95 -13.04
N GLY A 176 16.07 -12.66 -12.93
CA GLY A 176 15.89 -13.98 -13.51
C GLY A 176 14.73 -14.00 -14.48
N SER A 177 14.69 -15.03 -15.31
CA SER A 177 13.59 -15.26 -16.24
C SER A 177 13.20 -16.72 -16.31
N ASN A 178 11.97 -16.98 -16.74
CA ASN A 178 11.50 -18.31 -17.09
C ASN A 178 10.74 -18.27 -18.41
N SER A 179 10.99 -19.23 -19.29
CA SER A 179 10.28 -19.33 -20.56
C SER A 179 10.28 -20.74 -21.14
N THR A 180 9.39 -20.99 -22.10
CA THR A 180 9.26 -22.28 -22.79
C THR A 180 9.61 -22.21 -24.28
N HIS A 181 10.38 -21.20 -24.69
CA HIS A 181 10.81 -21.07 -26.08
C HIS A 181 11.76 -22.21 -26.50
N THR A 182 11.96 -22.35 -27.81
CA THR A 182 13.06 -23.17 -28.36
C THR A 182 14.06 -22.22 -28.97
N ASN A 183 15.33 -22.35 -28.62
CA ASN A 183 16.41 -21.54 -29.18
C ASN A 183 16.39 -21.52 -30.71
N GLY A 184 16.94 -20.45 -31.26
CA GLY A 184 17.19 -20.29 -32.68
C GLY A 184 18.16 -21.33 -33.23
N PRO A 185 18.29 -21.43 -34.57
CA PRO A 185 19.16 -22.40 -35.23
C PRO A 185 20.63 -22.32 -34.81
N ASN A 186 21.11 -21.16 -34.35
CA ASN A 186 22.49 -20.96 -33.88
C ASN A 186 22.58 -20.83 -32.35
N GLY A 187 21.51 -21.20 -31.63
CA GLY A 187 21.46 -21.12 -30.17
C GLY A 187 20.92 -19.79 -29.63
N GLU A 188 20.35 -18.94 -30.48
CA GLU A 188 19.83 -17.63 -30.08
C GLU A 188 18.62 -17.75 -29.14
N GLY A 189 18.56 -16.89 -28.13
CA GLY A 189 17.50 -16.86 -27.14
C GLY A 189 16.50 -15.71 -27.33
N ILE A 190 15.63 -15.55 -26.32
CA ILE A 190 14.80 -14.34 -26.18
C ILE A 190 15.67 -13.19 -25.68
N LYS A 191 15.47 -12.00 -26.25
CA LYS A 191 16.15 -10.77 -25.86
C LYS A 191 15.21 -9.83 -25.11
N TYR A 192 15.61 -9.38 -23.93
CA TYR A 192 14.90 -8.35 -23.18
C TYR A 192 15.87 -7.30 -22.66
N TYR A 193 15.35 -6.09 -22.48
CA TYR A 193 16.14 -4.92 -22.13
C TYR A 193 15.69 -4.42 -20.76
N VAL A 194 16.63 -4.16 -19.86
CA VAL A 194 16.37 -3.63 -18.51
C VAL A 194 17.01 -2.26 -18.40
N ASP A 195 16.27 -1.30 -17.84
CA ASP A 195 16.75 0.06 -17.64
C ASP A 195 16.16 0.70 -16.37
N ASN A 196 16.78 1.77 -15.87
CA ASN A 196 16.35 2.60 -14.75
C ASN A 196 16.00 1.82 -13.48
N ILE A 197 16.91 0.93 -13.08
CA ILE A 197 16.81 0.17 -11.83
C ILE A 197 16.98 1.14 -10.67
N ARG A 198 15.97 1.20 -9.79
CA ARG A 198 15.89 2.22 -8.74
C ARG A 198 15.11 1.71 -7.54
N PHE A 199 15.40 2.27 -6.37
CA PHE A 199 14.45 2.24 -5.27
C PHE A 199 13.51 3.43 -5.38
N THR A 200 12.21 3.19 -5.26
CA THR A 200 11.21 4.26 -5.21
C THR A 200 10.67 4.32 -3.79
N ALA A 201 10.87 5.46 -3.13
CA ALA A 201 10.24 5.71 -1.83
C ALA A 201 8.72 5.74 -2.01
N LEU A 202 8.03 4.95 -1.21
CA LEU A 202 6.60 5.07 -1.05
C LEU A 202 6.29 6.36 -0.30
N PRO A 203 5.19 7.04 -0.63
CA PRO A 203 4.78 8.21 0.12
C PRO A 203 4.58 7.83 1.59
N ASN A 204 5.01 8.71 2.50
CA ASN A 204 4.64 8.59 3.90
C ASN A 204 3.12 8.66 3.99
N TYR A 205 2.52 7.70 4.69
CA TYR A 205 1.08 7.69 4.89
C TYR A 205 0.73 8.23 6.27
N VAL A 206 -0.23 9.12 6.26
CA VAL A 206 -0.98 9.56 7.41
C VAL A 206 -2.06 8.54 7.66
N THR A 207 -2.14 8.07 8.90
CA THR A 207 -3.18 7.14 9.32
C THR A 207 -4.27 7.89 10.07
N THR A 208 -5.51 7.79 9.59
CA THR A 208 -6.70 8.26 10.31
C THR A 208 -7.51 7.05 10.76
N LYS A 209 -7.50 6.78 12.07
CA LYS A 209 -8.25 5.67 12.65
C LYS A 209 -9.75 5.87 12.50
N LEU A 210 -10.44 4.81 12.09
CA LEU A 210 -11.90 4.77 12.00
C LEU A 210 -12.51 3.92 13.12
N PHE A 211 -12.02 2.68 13.28
CA PHE A 211 -12.54 1.71 14.25
C PHE A 211 -11.40 0.90 14.87
N SER A 212 -11.48 0.62 16.17
CA SER A 212 -10.52 -0.23 16.91
C SER A 212 -11.18 -1.08 18.00
N TRP A 213 -12.50 -1.04 18.15
CA TRP A 213 -13.23 -1.93 19.06
C TRP A 213 -12.90 -1.72 20.55
N GLU A 214 -12.30 -0.57 20.87
CA GLU A 214 -11.82 -0.23 22.22
C GLU A 214 -12.86 0.52 23.05
N THR A 215 -13.98 0.89 22.44
CA THR A 215 -15.08 1.56 23.14
C THR A 215 -15.62 0.64 24.24
N PRO A 216 -15.50 0.98 25.54
CA PRO A 216 -15.92 0.09 26.61
C PRO A 216 -17.42 -0.23 26.54
N ASP A 217 -17.77 -1.49 26.79
CA ASP A 217 -19.16 -1.95 26.87
C ASP A 217 -19.87 -1.30 28.06
N ASN A 218 -21.06 -0.75 27.83
CA ASN A 218 -21.93 -0.27 28.90
C ASN A 218 -22.93 -1.38 29.25
N PRO A 219 -22.79 -2.05 30.41
CA PRO A 219 -23.69 -3.16 30.76
C PRO A 219 -25.15 -2.72 31.01
N GLU A 220 -25.45 -1.42 31.02
CA GLU A 220 -26.80 -0.88 31.16
C GLU A 220 -27.57 -0.78 29.82
N THR A 221 -26.88 -0.88 28.68
CA THR A 221 -27.49 -0.87 27.34
C THR A 221 -27.61 -2.29 26.80
N ALA A 222 -28.55 -2.49 25.88
CA ALA A 222 -28.71 -3.77 25.19
C ALA A 222 -27.76 -3.94 23.99
N ALA A 223 -27.20 -2.82 23.52
CA ALA A 223 -26.20 -2.81 22.47
C ALA A 223 -24.83 -2.98 23.11
N ASN A 224 -23.95 -3.76 22.49
CA ASN A 224 -22.56 -3.81 22.89
C ASN A 224 -21.81 -2.67 22.18
N GLU A 225 -21.38 -1.65 22.91
CA GLU A 225 -20.70 -0.48 22.34
C GLU A 225 -19.31 -0.79 21.78
N GLN A 226 -18.68 -1.91 22.16
CA GLN A 226 -17.40 -2.35 21.59
C GLN A 226 -17.50 -2.65 20.11
N TYR A 227 -18.70 -2.93 19.57
CA TYR A 227 -18.89 -3.09 18.13
C TYR A 227 -18.85 -1.75 17.38
N GLU A 228 -18.83 -0.60 18.06
CA GLU A 228 -18.67 0.72 17.44
C GLU A 228 -19.71 0.97 16.32
N GLY A 229 -20.93 0.47 16.51
CA GLY A 229 -22.03 0.57 15.55
C GLY A 229 -21.98 -0.44 14.38
N TRP A 230 -21.02 -1.36 14.36
CA TRP A 230 -21.00 -2.46 13.41
C TRP A 230 -22.07 -3.50 13.75
N THR A 231 -22.71 -3.99 12.70
CA THR A 231 -23.81 -4.95 12.74
C THR A 231 -23.65 -5.98 11.63
N GLU A 232 -24.46 -7.03 11.66
CA GLU A 232 -24.57 -7.95 10.54
C GLU A 232 -24.92 -7.18 9.25
N GLY A 233 -24.20 -7.49 8.18
CA GLY A 233 -24.41 -6.93 6.87
C GLY A 233 -25.66 -7.48 6.18
N PHE A 234 -25.93 -7.00 4.98
CA PHE A 234 -27.08 -7.47 4.19
C PHE A 234 -26.83 -8.83 3.53
N GLY A 235 -25.59 -9.34 3.54
CA GLY A 235 -25.29 -10.74 3.28
C GLY A 235 -25.20 -11.51 4.59
N VAL A 236 -25.75 -12.72 4.65
CA VAL A 236 -25.61 -13.57 5.84
C VAL A 236 -24.20 -14.14 5.96
N GLY A 237 -23.75 -14.41 7.19
CA GLY A 237 -22.62 -15.31 7.42
C GLY A 237 -21.37 -14.73 8.05
N HIS A 238 -21.43 -13.55 8.65
CA HIS A 238 -20.49 -13.17 9.70
C HIS A 238 -21.24 -13.24 11.03
N VAL A 239 -20.69 -13.96 12.00
CA VAL A 239 -21.13 -13.89 13.39
C VAL A 239 -20.08 -13.10 14.16
N HIS A 240 -20.51 -12.04 14.85
CA HIS A 240 -19.60 -11.14 15.56
C HIS A 240 -19.41 -11.54 17.01
N SER A 241 -18.18 -11.38 17.48
CA SER A 241 -17.81 -11.38 18.90
C SER A 241 -16.61 -10.45 19.08
N ILE A 242 -16.34 -10.03 20.31
CA ILE A 242 -15.11 -9.31 20.64
C ILE A 242 -14.08 -10.32 21.15
N SER A 243 -12.85 -10.22 20.64
CA SER A 243 -11.72 -11.06 21.03
C SER A 243 -10.52 -10.19 21.42
N ASN A 244 -9.61 -10.74 22.22
CA ASN A 244 -8.33 -10.11 22.56
C ASN A 244 -7.16 -10.63 21.71
N LEU A 245 -7.43 -11.53 20.76
CA LEU A 245 -6.42 -12.10 19.88
C LEU A 245 -6.18 -11.19 18.68
N GLY A 246 -4.92 -10.95 18.34
CA GLY A 246 -4.56 -10.20 17.13
C GLY A 246 -4.82 -8.70 17.22
N ALA A 247 -5.03 -8.15 18.43
CA ALA A 247 -5.13 -6.71 18.61
C ALA A 247 -3.80 -6.05 18.24
N THR A 248 -3.86 -5.10 17.31
CA THR A 248 -2.76 -4.25 16.85
C THR A 248 -2.92 -2.80 17.32
N ASP A 249 -4.11 -2.38 17.74
CA ASP A 249 -4.37 -1.09 18.38
C ASP A 249 -5.28 -1.25 19.61
N GLY A 250 -4.67 -1.33 20.79
CA GLY A 250 -5.40 -1.54 22.04
C GLY A 250 -5.37 -3.00 22.50
N ALA A 251 -6.52 -3.54 22.89
CA ALA A 251 -6.67 -4.85 23.50
C ALA A 251 -7.80 -5.71 22.90
N SER A 252 -8.59 -5.15 21.97
CA SER A 252 -9.83 -5.71 21.46
C SER A 252 -9.78 -5.83 19.94
N THR A 253 -10.51 -6.80 19.40
CA THR A 253 -10.66 -7.04 17.96
C THR A 253 -12.10 -7.43 17.67
N LEU A 254 -12.58 -7.08 16.48
CA LEU A 254 -13.81 -7.66 15.95
C LEU A 254 -13.50 -9.05 15.41
N GLN A 255 -13.95 -10.09 16.12
CA GLN A 255 -13.92 -11.44 15.62
C GLN A 255 -15.12 -11.71 14.71
N ILE A 256 -14.83 -12.14 13.49
CA ILE A 256 -15.78 -12.63 12.50
C ILE A 256 -15.66 -14.14 12.43
N ASP A 257 -16.69 -14.84 12.89
CA ASP A 257 -16.84 -16.28 12.75
C ASP A 257 -17.64 -16.60 11.48
N ARG A 258 -17.02 -17.36 10.56
CA ARG A 258 -17.64 -17.88 9.34
C ARG A 258 -17.71 -19.41 9.30
N THR A 259 -17.49 -20.09 10.42
CA THR A 259 -17.46 -21.55 10.50
C THR A 259 -18.81 -22.21 10.17
N SER A 260 -19.91 -21.51 10.43
CA SER A 260 -21.27 -22.03 10.27
C SER A 260 -21.91 -21.77 8.90
N VAL A 261 -21.22 -21.08 7.98
CA VAL A 261 -21.73 -20.70 6.65
C VAL A 261 -20.89 -21.24 5.51
N SER A 262 -21.54 -21.54 4.38
CA SER A 262 -20.89 -22.12 3.20
C SER A 262 -19.87 -21.18 2.56
N SER A 263 -18.89 -21.78 1.88
CA SER A 263 -17.93 -21.10 1.01
C SER A 263 -18.59 -20.07 0.09
N GLY A 264 -17.89 -18.97 -0.18
CA GLY A 264 -18.27 -17.95 -1.13
C GLY A 264 -18.23 -16.55 -0.55
N PHE A 265 -18.72 -15.62 -1.35
CA PHE A 265 -18.78 -14.20 -1.06
C PHE A 265 -19.95 -13.86 -0.12
N SER A 266 -19.71 -13.00 0.88
CA SER A 266 -20.78 -12.38 1.68
C SER A 266 -20.40 -10.97 2.13
N TRP A 267 -21.33 -10.01 1.99
CA TRP A 267 -21.31 -8.72 2.70
C TRP A 267 -21.83 -8.93 4.12
N GLY A 268 -21.04 -9.65 4.94
CA GLY A 268 -21.49 -10.12 6.24
C GLY A 268 -21.41 -9.11 7.37
N SER A 269 -20.69 -8.00 7.21
CA SER A 269 -20.57 -6.94 8.21
C SER A 269 -20.88 -5.59 7.61
N GLN A 270 -21.49 -4.69 8.38
CA GLN A 270 -21.65 -3.29 8.00
C GLN A 270 -21.66 -2.35 9.18
N PHE A 271 -21.16 -1.14 8.95
CA PHE A 271 -21.43 0.06 9.72
C PHE A 271 -22.33 0.97 8.88
N ALA A 272 -23.47 1.41 9.43
CA ALA A 272 -24.40 2.26 8.70
C ALA A 272 -24.95 3.35 9.63
N VAL A 273 -24.88 4.60 9.16
CA VAL A 273 -25.34 5.77 9.92
C VAL A 273 -26.29 6.59 9.06
N ASN A 274 -27.40 7.00 9.66
CA ASN A 274 -28.30 8.00 9.11
C ASN A 274 -28.03 9.35 9.79
N GLY A 275 -27.97 10.42 9.01
CA GLY A 275 -27.81 11.80 9.43
C GLY A 275 -29.05 12.64 9.17
N GLY A 276 -28.83 13.85 8.67
CA GLY A 276 -29.86 14.85 8.41
C GLY A 276 -30.31 15.59 9.67
N ALA A 277 -31.26 16.51 9.48
CA ALA A 277 -31.78 17.36 10.56
C ALA A 277 -32.40 16.57 11.73
N ALA A 278 -32.88 15.34 11.46
CA ALA A 278 -33.45 14.45 12.47
C ALA A 278 -32.37 13.74 13.31
N ASN A 279 -31.15 13.57 12.79
CA ASN A 279 -30.01 13.02 13.52
C ASN A 279 -28.74 13.86 13.31
N PRO A 280 -28.63 15.03 13.97
CA PRO A 280 -27.45 15.89 13.83
C PRO A 280 -26.14 15.24 14.30
N ALA A 281 -26.20 14.34 15.28
CA ALA A 281 -25.02 13.61 15.75
C ALA A 281 -24.53 12.61 14.68
N GLY A 282 -25.46 11.86 14.06
CA GLY A 282 -25.14 11.01 12.92
C GLY A 282 -24.61 11.81 11.73
N GLN A 283 -25.15 13.00 11.47
CA GLN A 283 -24.64 13.87 10.40
C GLN A 283 -23.19 14.28 10.65
N ALA A 284 -22.82 14.64 11.87
CA ALA A 284 -21.43 15.00 12.19
C ALA A 284 -20.45 13.83 11.96
N ILE A 285 -20.86 12.60 12.30
CA ILE A 285 -20.08 11.39 12.01
C ILE A 285 -19.93 11.20 10.50
N ILE A 286 -21.02 11.32 9.75
CA ILE A 286 -21.02 11.17 8.29
C ILE A 286 -20.10 12.22 7.65
N ASP A 287 -20.20 13.48 8.04
CA ASP A 287 -19.39 14.57 7.48
C ASP A 287 -17.89 14.32 7.69
N GLN A 288 -17.51 13.84 8.88
CA GLN A 288 -16.13 13.46 9.19
C GLN A 288 -15.64 12.28 8.34
N LEU A 289 -16.44 11.22 8.24
CA LEU A 289 -16.09 10.04 7.45
C LEU A 289 -16.00 10.37 5.95
N VAL A 290 -16.94 11.15 5.42
CA VAL A 290 -16.93 11.58 4.02
C VAL A 290 -15.71 12.44 3.71
N ALA A 291 -15.38 13.41 4.57
CA ALA A 291 -14.19 14.22 4.41
C ALA A 291 -12.91 13.38 4.44
N GLY A 292 -12.79 12.46 5.41
CA GLY A 292 -11.66 11.56 5.53
C GLY A 292 -11.51 10.65 4.31
N ILE A 293 -12.56 9.95 3.92
CA ILE A 293 -12.53 8.99 2.80
C ILE A 293 -12.21 9.70 1.49
N ASN A 294 -12.81 10.87 1.21
CA ASN A 294 -12.52 11.62 -0.01
C ASN A 294 -11.07 12.15 -0.05
N GLY A 295 -10.41 12.32 1.10
CA GLY A 295 -9.01 12.74 1.23
C GLY A 295 -8.01 11.58 1.36
N ALA A 296 -8.46 10.33 1.31
CA ALA A 296 -7.62 9.15 1.49
C ALA A 296 -7.21 8.50 0.16
N THR A 297 -6.13 7.73 0.20
CA THR A 297 -5.69 6.88 -0.91
C THR A 297 -6.16 5.44 -0.77
N SER A 298 -6.30 4.96 0.46
CA SER A 298 -6.72 3.58 0.74
C SER A 298 -7.36 3.45 2.11
N ILE A 299 -8.08 2.34 2.30
CA ILE A 299 -8.50 1.86 3.63
C ILE A 299 -7.63 0.65 3.97
N ALA A 300 -7.14 0.59 5.20
CA ALA A 300 -6.41 -0.54 5.73
C ALA A 300 -7.04 -1.07 7.01
N PHE A 301 -6.87 -2.35 7.27
CA PHE A 301 -7.21 -3.00 8.53
C PHE A 301 -6.32 -4.23 8.70
N ASP A 302 -6.05 -4.58 9.95
CA ASP A 302 -5.22 -5.72 10.28
C ASP A 302 -6.12 -6.94 10.49
N VAL A 303 -5.65 -8.09 10.03
CA VAL A 303 -6.37 -9.36 10.08
C VAL A 303 -5.47 -10.41 10.69
N ARG A 304 -5.94 -11.02 11.77
CA ARG A 304 -5.42 -12.29 12.26
C ARG A 304 -6.25 -13.43 11.69
N PHE A 305 -5.58 -14.45 11.15
CA PHE A 305 -6.24 -15.70 10.78
C PHE A 305 -6.27 -16.64 11.98
N ASP A 306 -7.45 -17.17 12.27
CA ASP A 306 -7.67 -18.20 13.28
C ASP A 306 -8.51 -19.34 12.70
N ASP A 307 -8.48 -20.47 13.39
CA ASP A 307 -9.15 -21.72 13.01
C ASP A 307 -8.67 -22.32 11.67
N SER A 308 -7.61 -23.15 11.75
CA SER A 308 -7.24 -24.02 10.65
C SER A 308 -8.09 -25.29 10.69
N PHE A 309 -9.25 -25.29 10.03
CA PHE A 309 -9.83 -26.55 9.60
C PHE A 309 -8.78 -27.31 8.79
N PRO A 310 -8.70 -28.66 8.86
CA PRO A 310 -7.73 -29.40 8.08
C PRO A 310 -7.87 -29.07 6.58
N ASN A 311 -6.91 -28.30 6.06
CA ASN A 311 -6.84 -27.85 4.67
C ASN A 311 -7.94 -26.85 4.23
N SER A 312 -8.54 -26.06 5.13
CA SER A 312 -9.53 -25.04 4.78
C SER A 312 -9.47 -23.83 5.73
N PRO A 313 -9.71 -22.59 5.23
CA PRO A 313 -9.89 -22.26 3.82
C PRO A 313 -8.55 -22.26 3.08
N THR A 314 -8.58 -22.60 1.79
CA THR A 314 -7.42 -22.50 0.87
C THR A 314 -7.38 -21.19 0.10
N PHE A 315 -8.41 -20.37 0.30
CA PHE A 315 -8.61 -19.10 -0.37
C PHE A 315 -9.48 -18.24 0.53
N THR A 316 -9.00 -17.04 0.85
CA THR A 316 -9.77 -16.01 1.52
C THR A 316 -9.44 -14.65 0.91
N LYS A 317 -10.47 -13.80 0.74
CA LYS A 317 -10.34 -12.37 0.48
C LYS A 317 -11.23 -11.60 1.42
N PHE A 318 -10.84 -10.36 1.64
CA PHE A 318 -11.66 -9.34 2.28
C PHE A 318 -11.98 -8.26 1.26
N GLY A 319 -13.17 -7.70 1.32
CA GLY A 319 -13.56 -6.59 0.46
C GLY A 319 -14.29 -5.51 1.23
N LEU A 320 -14.35 -4.32 0.64
CA LEU A 320 -15.06 -3.18 1.21
C LEU A 320 -16.04 -2.62 0.19
N HIS A 321 -17.16 -2.11 0.69
CA HIS A 321 -17.95 -1.17 -0.07
C HIS A 321 -18.28 0.06 0.76
N ILE A 322 -18.48 1.17 0.05
CA ILE A 322 -18.93 2.43 0.62
C ILE A 322 -20.13 2.90 -0.19
N THR A 323 -21.20 3.26 0.52
CA THR A 323 -22.45 3.75 -0.07
C THR A 323 -22.84 5.05 0.60
N ASP A 324 -23.12 6.06 -0.22
CA ASP A 324 -23.69 7.34 0.20
C ASP A 324 -25.01 7.63 -0.52
N HIS A 325 -25.88 8.42 0.12
CA HIS A 325 -27.10 8.92 -0.48
C HIS A 325 -26.82 10.22 -1.25
N ARG A 326 -27.23 10.22 -2.51
CA ARG A 326 -26.91 11.28 -3.47
C ARG A 326 -28.04 12.28 -3.57
N SER A 327 -27.71 13.49 -4.05
CA SER A 327 -28.67 14.58 -4.26
C SER A 327 -29.78 14.27 -5.27
N ASP A 328 -29.59 13.26 -6.13
CA ASP A 328 -30.60 12.76 -7.08
C ASP A 328 -31.51 11.68 -6.47
N ASN A 329 -31.47 11.53 -5.13
CA ASN A 329 -32.24 10.57 -4.33
C ASN A 329 -31.94 9.10 -4.67
N SER A 330 -30.73 8.82 -5.14
CA SER A 330 -30.23 7.46 -5.37
C SER A 330 -28.99 7.20 -4.52
N TYR A 331 -28.55 5.94 -4.47
CA TYR A 331 -27.38 5.53 -3.67
C TYR A 331 -26.21 5.19 -4.57
N SER A 332 -25.00 5.55 -4.15
CA SER A 332 -23.78 5.01 -4.75
C SER A 332 -23.46 3.62 -4.19
N PHE A 333 -22.64 2.86 -4.91
CA PHE A 333 -22.06 1.63 -4.38
C PHE A 333 -20.63 1.48 -4.91
N PHE A 334 -19.66 2.01 -4.18
CA PHE A 334 -18.24 1.85 -4.50
C PHE A 334 -17.73 0.58 -3.82
N GLY A 335 -17.63 -0.51 -4.57
CA GLY A 335 -17.22 -1.82 -4.06
C GLY A 335 -15.90 -2.31 -4.66
N GLY A 336 -15.13 -3.07 -3.87
CA GLY A 336 -13.91 -3.74 -4.34
C GLY A 336 -13.39 -4.77 -3.33
N GLU A 337 -12.52 -5.66 -3.80
CA GLU A 337 -11.85 -6.68 -2.97
C GLU A 337 -10.35 -6.34 -2.83
N GLY A 338 -9.77 -6.70 -1.68
CA GLY A 338 -8.34 -6.63 -1.42
C GLY A 338 -7.55 -7.82 -2.01
N PRO A 339 -6.30 -8.01 -1.57
CA PRO A 339 -5.44 -9.10 -2.02
C PRO A 339 -6.06 -10.48 -1.73
N SER A 340 -5.65 -11.48 -2.52
CA SER A 340 -6.04 -12.87 -2.31
C SER A 340 -5.06 -13.56 -1.36
N PHE A 341 -5.57 -14.18 -0.31
CA PHE A 341 -4.81 -15.06 0.57
C PHE A 341 -5.02 -16.49 0.10
N ASN A 342 -4.06 -16.99 -0.67
CA ASN A 342 -4.10 -18.34 -1.25
C ASN A 342 -3.30 -19.32 -0.38
N GLY A 343 -3.77 -20.57 -0.32
CA GLY A 343 -3.25 -21.58 0.58
C GLY A 343 -3.86 -21.50 1.97
N VAL A 344 -3.53 -22.51 2.79
CA VAL A 344 -3.97 -22.57 4.19
C VAL A 344 -3.11 -21.59 4.98
N GLN A 345 -3.75 -20.58 5.60
CA GLN A 345 -3.06 -19.66 6.51
C GLN A 345 -2.74 -20.39 7.83
N THR A 346 -1.61 -20.05 8.44
CA THR A 346 -1.25 -20.58 9.76
C THR A 346 -2.05 -19.85 10.82
N ILE A 347 -2.51 -20.57 11.85
CA ILE A 347 -3.18 -19.95 12.99
C ILE A 347 -2.25 -18.90 13.61
N GLY A 348 -2.77 -17.68 13.75
CA GLY A 348 -2.04 -16.55 14.29
C GLY A 348 -1.30 -15.72 13.26
N ASP A 349 -1.34 -16.07 11.97
CA ASP A 349 -0.81 -15.22 10.91
C ASP A 349 -1.51 -13.87 10.95
N MET A 350 -0.69 -12.81 10.95
CA MET A 350 -1.12 -11.42 10.95
C MET A 350 -0.82 -10.82 9.59
N VAL A 351 -1.81 -10.18 8.98
CA VAL A 351 -1.65 -9.44 7.72
C VAL A 351 -2.35 -8.10 7.81
N THR A 352 -1.78 -7.07 7.18
CA THR A 352 -2.52 -5.84 6.91
C THR A 352 -3.18 -5.97 5.54
N VAL A 353 -4.51 -5.90 5.51
CA VAL A 353 -5.26 -5.76 4.27
C VAL A 353 -5.32 -4.28 3.92
N THR A 354 -4.78 -3.90 2.76
CA THR A 354 -4.92 -2.53 2.22
C THR A 354 -5.71 -2.58 0.93
N ILE A 355 -6.81 -1.81 0.89
CA ILE A 355 -7.68 -1.68 -0.28
C ILE A 355 -7.53 -0.25 -0.82
N PRO A 356 -6.88 -0.08 -1.98
CA PRO A 356 -6.81 1.21 -2.66
C PRO A 356 -8.22 1.74 -2.95
N LEU A 357 -8.49 3.01 -2.65
CA LEU A 357 -9.78 3.60 -2.99
C LEU A 357 -10.02 3.59 -4.51
N THR A 358 -8.94 3.62 -5.30
CA THR A 358 -9.00 3.48 -6.77
C THR A 358 -9.58 2.14 -7.23
N SER A 359 -9.53 1.08 -6.42
CA SER A 359 -10.15 -0.21 -6.74
C SER A 359 -11.62 -0.29 -6.30
N LEU A 360 -12.13 0.67 -5.53
CA LEU A 360 -13.55 0.75 -5.18
C LEU A 360 -14.30 1.45 -6.31
N VAL A 361 -15.10 0.68 -7.04
CA VAL A 361 -15.75 1.15 -8.28
C VAL A 361 -17.26 1.10 -8.14
N ASP A 362 -17.90 2.18 -8.55
CA ASP A 362 -19.33 2.25 -8.81
C ASP A 362 -19.55 2.12 -10.32
N GLY A 363 -20.45 1.23 -10.73
CA GLY A 363 -20.69 0.91 -12.15
C GLY A 363 -21.17 2.09 -13.00
N THR A 364 -21.61 3.19 -12.38
CA THR A 364 -22.08 4.40 -13.06
C THR A 364 -21.14 5.59 -12.90
N ARG A 365 -20.31 5.63 -11.85
CA ARG A 365 -19.47 6.79 -11.52
C ARG A 365 -17.96 6.54 -11.68
N GLY A 366 -17.54 5.29 -11.88
CA GLY A 366 -16.14 4.92 -11.91
C GLY A 366 -15.56 4.74 -10.51
N SER A 367 -14.26 5.00 -10.34
CA SER A 367 -13.57 4.80 -9.06
C SER A 367 -13.92 5.87 -8.03
N LEU A 368 -13.84 5.50 -6.75
CA LEU A 368 -14.16 6.38 -5.63
C LEU A 368 -13.34 7.69 -5.63
N PRO A 369 -12.01 7.70 -5.85
CA PRO A 369 -11.25 8.96 -5.88
C PRO A 369 -11.64 9.90 -7.03
N SER A 370 -12.10 9.33 -8.15
CA SER A 370 -12.54 10.13 -9.31
C SER A 370 -13.91 10.74 -9.08
N ALA A 371 -14.82 9.98 -8.45
CA ALA A 371 -16.21 10.35 -8.30
C ALA A 371 -16.53 11.13 -7.02
N GLY A 372 -15.79 10.83 -5.94
CA GLY A 372 -16.06 11.28 -4.57
C GLY A 372 -17.37 10.74 -3.98
N LEU A 373 -17.39 10.60 -2.65
CA LEU A 373 -18.63 10.54 -1.87
C LEU A 373 -19.30 11.92 -1.85
N THR A 374 -20.63 11.94 -1.79
CA THR A 374 -21.42 13.18 -1.74
C THR A 374 -21.20 13.91 -0.40
N VAL A 375 -20.63 15.11 -0.46
CA VAL A 375 -20.50 16.00 0.70
C VAL A 375 -21.89 16.40 1.20
N GLY A 376 -22.15 16.22 2.49
CA GLY A 376 -23.45 16.48 3.11
C GLY A 376 -24.52 15.43 2.84
N THR A 377 -24.13 14.21 2.43
CA THR A 377 -25.02 13.04 2.42
C THR A 377 -25.65 12.84 3.80
N ASP A 378 -26.92 12.45 3.84
CA ASP A 378 -27.65 12.10 5.07
C ASP A 378 -27.58 10.59 5.37
N PHE A 379 -26.83 9.83 4.59
CA PHE A 379 -26.60 8.41 4.82
C PHE A 379 -25.19 8.01 4.41
N LEU A 380 -24.55 7.20 5.23
CA LEU A 380 -23.31 6.54 4.88
C LEU A 380 -23.32 5.10 5.39
N ARG A 381 -22.85 4.18 4.54
CA ARG A 381 -22.56 2.80 4.90
C ARG A 381 -21.14 2.42 4.50
N ILE A 382 -20.45 1.73 5.39
CA ILE A 382 -19.23 0.99 5.11
C ILE A 382 -19.55 -0.48 5.34
N GLY A 383 -19.37 -1.34 4.34
CA GLY A 383 -19.53 -2.78 4.52
C GLY A 383 -18.23 -3.52 4.31
N LEU A 384 -18.06 -4.58 5.08
CA LEU A 384 -16.95 -5.51 5.00
C LEU A 384 -17.46 -6.85 4.51
N SER A 385 -16.87 -7.34 3.42
CA SER A 385 -17.12 -8.66 2.89
C SER A 385 -15.98 -9.61 3.17
N THR A 386 -16.32 -10.89 3.13
CA THR A 386 -15.33 -11.95 2.97
C THR A 386 -15.75 -12.86 1.84
N ASN A 387 -14.76 -13.36 1.10
CA ASN A 387 -14.94 -14.35 0.04
C ASN A 387 -13.98 -15.50 0.31
N THR A 388 -14.50 -16.65 0.71
CA THR A 388 -13.70 -17.74 1.27
C THR A 388 -14.08 -19.09 0.68
N SER A 389 -13.11 -19.99 0.49
CA SER A 389 -13.38 -21.36 0.01
C SER A 389 -13.90 -22.31 1.10
N GLY A 390 -13.98 -21.85 2.35
CA GLY A 390 -14.55 -22.63 3.46
C GLY A 390 -14.74 -21.80 4.73
N GLY A 391 -15.08 -22.47 5.83
CA GLY A 391 -15.21 -21.84 7.14
C GLY A 391 -13.86 -21.32 7.63
N GLY A 392 -13.88 -20.24 8.42
CA GLY A 392 -12.69 -19.65 9.04
C GLY A 392 -13.09 -18.61 10.08
N ILE A 393 -12.14 -18.29 10.96
CA ILE A 393 -12.29 -17.25 11.98
C ILE A 393 -11.26 -16.16 11.69
N TYR A 394 -11.70 -14.91 11.74
CA TYR A 394 -10.85 -13.76 11.46
C TYR A 394 -10.99 -12.76 12.59
N GLN A 395 -9.87 -12.30 13.18
CA GLN A 395 -9.90 -11.13 14.05
C GLN A 395 -9.47 -9.90 13.26
N ILE A 396 -10.35 -8.90 13.20
CA ILE A 396 -10.14 -7.66 12.45
C ILE A 396 -9.84 -6.55 13.44
N ASP A 397 -8.81 -5.77 13.18
CA ASP A 397 -8.43 -4.62 14.02
C ASP A 397 -7.90 -3.43 13.22
N ASN A 398 -7.76 -2.28 13.89
CA ASN A 398 -7.08 -1.08 13.41
C ASN A 398 -7.58 -0.65 12.03
N PHE A 399 -8.89 -0.48 11.91
CA PHE A 399 -9.53 -0.06 10.68
C PHE A 399 -9.28 1.44 10.47
N ARG A 400 -8.59 1.79 9.39
CA ARG A 400 -8.01 3.13 9.21
C ARG A 400 -7.96 3.57 7.75
N LEU A 401 -8.00 4.88 7.56
CA LEU A 401 -7.68 5.51 6.29
C LEU A 401 -6.18 5.74 6.21
N LEU A 402 -5.61 5.54 5.01
CA LEU A 402 -4.27 5.99 4.68
C LEU A 402 -4.40 7.14 3.68
N SER A 403 -3.77 8.27 3.98
CA SER A 403 -3.66 9.45 3.11
C SER A 403 -2.18 9.74 2.89
N VAL A 404 -1.80 10.25 1.72
CA VAL A 404 -0.42 10.71 1.52
C VAL A 404 -0.16 11.89 2.45
N ALA A 405 0.91 11.79 3.26
CA ALA A 405 1.35 12.87 4.11
C ALA A 405 1.70 14.09 3.26
N PRO A 406 1.21 15.29 3.63
CA PRO A 406 1.69 16.50 2.99
C PRO A 406 3.20 16.61 3.25
N THR A 407 3.96 16.94 2.21
CA THR A 407 5.35 17.36 2.39
C THR A 407 5.34 18.76 2.97
N LEU A 408 5.67 18.89 4.26
CA LEU A 408 5.76 20.15 4.98
C LEU A 408 7.23 20.47 5.16
N ALA A 409 7.67 21.62 4.65
CA ALA A 409 9.09 21.97 4.67
C ALA A 409 9.56 22.40 6.06
N ALA A 410 8.64 22.83 6.93
CA ALA A 410 8.92 23.22 8.30
C ALA A 410 8.57 22.14 9.35
N ASP A 411 8.36 20.90 8.94
CA ASP A 411 8.27 19.73 9.82
C ASP A 411 9.69 19.23 10.06
N PHE A 412 10.33 19.72 11.12
CA PHE A 412 11.74 19.47 11.39
C PHE A 412 11.97 18.25 12.27
N ASN A 413 10.90 17.67 12.84
CA ASN A 413 10.96 16.46 13.64
C ASN A 413 10.41 15.22 12.92
N ASP A 414 9.99 15.36 11.66
CA ASP A 414 9.39 14.34 10.80
C ASP A 414 8.14 13.68 11.41
N ASP A 415 7.38 14.41 12.23
CA ASP A 415 6.17 13.89 12.89
C ASP A 415 4.88 14.14 12.09
N THR A 416 5.01 14.67 10.87
CA THR A 416 3.96 15.01 9.91
C THR A 416 3.10 16.20 10.31
N LYS A 417 3.60 17.06 11.22
CA LYS A 417 2.96 18.28 11.67
C LYS A 417 3.95 19.43 11.69
N VAL A 418 3.43 20.65 11.62
CA VAL A 418 4.22 21.86 11.86
C VAL A 418 3.65 22.56 13.08
N ASP A 419 4.29 22.40 14.22
CA ASP A 419 3.83 22.92 15.49
C ASP A 419 4.94 23.59 16.32
N ALA A 420 4.71 23.70 17.63
CA ALA A 420 5.65 24.35 18.54
C ALA A 420 6.93 23.53 18.78
N ALA A 421 6.91 22.22 18.53
CA ALA A 421 8.08 21.36 18.57
C ALA A 421 9.06 21.71 17.43
N ASP A 422 8.55 21.91 16.21
CA ASP A 422 9.37 22.35 15.07
C ASP A 422 9.97 23.72 15.30
N LEU A 423 9.19 24.64 15.88
CA LEU A 423 9.70 25.95 16.25
C LEU A 423 10.90 25.86 17.21
N LEU A 424 10.89 24.88 18.12
CA LEU A 424 12.01 24.68 19.04
C LEU A 424 13.26 24.21 18.29
N ILE A 425 13.09 23.35 17.29
CA ILE A 425 14.19 22.87 16.43
C ILE A 425 14.77 24.04 15.64
N TRP A 426 13.93 24.82 14.95
CA TRP A 426 14.38 26.03 14.24
C TRP A 426 15.10 27.01 15.17
N LYS A 427 14.55 27.28 16.36
CA LYS A 427 15.20 28.18 17.35
C LYS A 427 16.58 27.70 17.77
N ASN A 428 16.77 26.39 17.88
CA ASN A 428 18.06 25.80 18.23
C ASN A 428 19.03 25.82 17.04
N GLY A 429 18.52 25.76 15.81
CA GLY A 429 19.31 25.86 14.57
C GLY A 429 19.69 27.28 14.17
N PHE A 430 18.91 28.28 14.60
CA PHE A 430 19.02 29.67 14.12
C PHE A 430 20.46 30.22 14.16
N GLY A 431 21.03 30.50 12.97
CA GLY A 431 22.38 31.03 12.80
C GLY A 431 23.52 30.07 13.19
N THR A 432 23.24 28.78 13.39
CA THR A 432 24.24 27.78 13.84
C THR A 432 24.34 26.55 12.95
N GLY A 433 23.34 26.23 12.13
CA GLY A 433 23.35 25.12 11.17
C GLY A 433 22.00 24.96 10.47
N ALA A 434 21.86 23.93 9.62
CA ALA A 434 20.70 23.69 8.76
C ALA A 434 19.57 22.86 9.42
N ASN A 435 19.55 22.76 10.75
CA ASN A 435 18.58 21.88 11.44
C ASN A 435 17.15 22.42 11.39
N GLY A 436 16.96 23.69 11.06
CA GLY A 436 15.66 24.31 10.81
C GLY A 436 15.58 24.92 9.41
N ASP A 437 16.28 24.34 8.44
CA ASP A 437 16.34 24.78 7.04
C ASP A 437 15.08 24.34 6.29
N ALA A 438 14.07 25.21 6.23
CA ALA A 438 12.81 24.94 5.57
C ALA A 438 12.78 25.43 4.11
N ASP A 439 13.70 26.27 3.66
CA ASP A 439 13.80 26.65 2.25
C ASP A 439 14.92 25.92 1.47
N GLY A 440 15.73 25.14 2.18
CA GLY A 440 16.72 24.23 1.64
C GLY A 440 18.02 24.91 1.21
N ASP A 441 18.35 26.08 1.76
CA ASP A 441 19.51 26.88 1.37
C ASP A 441 20.80 26.54 2.16
N GLY A 442 20.68 25.65 3.14
CA GLY A 442 21.77 25.15 3.96
C GLY A 442 22.01 25.94 5.25
N ASP A 443 21.13 26.87 5.63
CA ASP A 443 21.16 27.53 6.93
C ASP A 443 19.80 27.52 7.67
N SER A 444 19.68 28.32 8.72
CA SER A 444 18.44 28.38 9.51
C SER A 444 18.28 29.82 9.96
N ASP A 445 17.41 30.55 9.27
CA ASP A 445 17.32 31.99 9.38
C ASP A 445 15.85 32.48 9.35
N GLY A 446 15.66 33.78 9.06
CA GLY A 446 14.34 34.38 9.01
C GLY A 446 13.46 33.89 7.86
N ALA A 447 14.03 33.44 6.74
CA ALA A 447 13.30 32.86 5.63
C ALA A 447 12.63 31.54 6.03
N ASP A 448 13.35 30.68 6.75
CA ASP A 448 12.80 29.43 7.28
C ASP A 448 11.71 29.65 8.31
N TYR A 449 11.91 30.65 9.18
CA TYR A 449 10.87 31.03 10.13
C TYR A 449 9.59 31.46 9.43
N LEU A 450 9.68 32.16 8.30
CA LEU A 450 8.52 32.53 7.50
C LEU A 450 7.86 31.30 6.85
N VAL A 451 8.63 30.27 6.48
CA VAL A 451 8.07 28.98 6.03
C VAL A 451 7.30 28.33 7.18
N TRP A 452 7.93 28.17 8.35
CA TRP A 452 7.28 27.65 9.55
C TRP A 452 6.02 28.43 9.92
N GLN A 453 6.03 29.76 9.89
CA GLN A 453 4.85 30.57 10.19
C GLN A 453 3.69 30.35 9.22
N ARG A 454 3.99 30.10 7.93
CA ARG A 454 2.96 29.79 6.93
C ARG A 454 2.41 28.40 7.09
N GLU A 455 3.23 27.46 7.53
CA GLU A 455 2.86 26.05 7.69
C GLU A 455 2.34 25.74 9.10
N PHE A 456 2.50 26.63 10.09
CA PHE A 456 2.09 26.38 11.48
C PHE A 456 0.62 25.97 11.60
N GLY A 457 0.39 24.82 12.25
CA GLY A 457 -0.92 24.20 12.37
C GLY A 457 -1.32 23.33 11.17
N SER A 458 -0.46 23.22 10.17
CA SER A 458 -0.60 22.25 9.07
C SER A 458 -0.15 20.86 9.51
N GLY A 459 -0.52 19.86 8.71
CA GLY A 459 -0.22 18.46 8.98
C GLY A 459 -1.39 17.71 9.59
N VAL A 460 -1.10 16.54 10.14
CA VAL A 460 -2.12 15.59 10.56
C VAL A 460 -2.68 15.95 11.91
N THR A 461 -3.91 16.45 11.95
CA THR A 461 -4.68 16.44 13.19
C THR A 461 -5.26 15.04 13.39
N ALA A 462 -4.97 14.40 14.53
CA ALA A 462 -5.60 13.14 14.91
C ALA A 462 -7.11 13.37 15.01
N ASN A 463 -7.89 12.81 14.08
CA ASN A 463 -9.33 12.73 14.26
C ASN A 463 -9.60 11.79 15.45
N ALA A 464 -10.46 12.22 16.37
CA ALA A 464 -10.97 11.32 17.40
C ALA A 464 -11.63 10.11 16.72
N ALA A 465 -11.39 8.90 17.25
CA ALA A 465 -12.08 7.70 16.80
C ALA A 465 -13.60 7.93 16.83
N VAL A 466 -14.32 7.33 15.88
CA VAL A 466 -15.78 7.45 15.81
C VAL A 466 -16.38 6.65 16.97
N GLY A 467 -16.45 7.27 18.14
CA GLY A 467 -17.12 6.69 19.30
C GLY A 467 -18.63 6.66 19.09
N ALA A 468 -19.28 5.59 19.55
CA ALA A 468 -20.74 5.53 19.59
C ALA A 468 -21.26 6.72 20.43
N VAL A 469 -21.99 7.63 19.79
CA VAL A 469 -22.70 8.70 20.51
C VAL A 469 -23.89 8.03 21.18
N PRO A 470 -23.99 8.01 22.53
CA PRO A 470 -25.13 7.40 23.20
C PRO A 470 -26.41 8.07 22.72
N GLU A 471 -27.41 7.27 22.31
CA GLU A 471 -28.70 7.81 21.89
C GLU A 471 -29.28 8.69 23.01
N PRO A 472 -29.81 9.88 22.70
CA PRO A 472 -30.26 10.80 23.72
C PRO A 472 -31.43 10.18 24.49
N THR A 473 -31.23 9.97 25.80
CA THR A 473 -32.23 9.47 26.77
C THR A 473 -33.46 10.38 26.93
N SER A 474 -33.56 11.44 26.15
CA SER A 474 -34.69 12.37 26.09
C SER A 474 -36.00 11.70 25.68
N LEU A 475 -35.97 10.63 24.88
CA LEU A 475 -37.18 9.83 24.56
C LEU A 475 -37.66 9.01 25.77
N LEU A 476 -36.76 8.50 26.60
CA LEU A 476 -37.08 7.81 27.86
C LEU A 476 -37.64 8.81 28.90
N LEU A 477 -37.10 10.02 28.98
CA LEU A 477 -37.62 11.08 29.84
C LEU A 477 -39.00 11.59 29.36
N ALA A 478 -39.20 11.74 28.05
CA ALA A 478 -40.48 12.16 27.49
C ALA A 478 -41.59 11.11 27.71
N SER A 479 -41.27 9.82 27.52
CA SER A 479 -42.19 8.73 27.80
C SER A 479 -42.48 8.57 29.30
N GLY A 480 -41.47 8.75 30.17
CA GLY A 480 -41.64 8.81 31.62
C GLY A 480 -42.55 9.96 32.07
N LEU A 481 -42.39 11.15 31.50
CA LEU A 481 -43.24 12.32 31.78
C LEU A 481 -44.69 12.13 31.31
N LEU A 482 -44.90 11.49 30.16
CA LEU A 482 -46.24 11.17 29.66
C LEU A 482 -46.95 10.13 30.54
N LEU A 483 -46.22 9.13 31.05
CA LEU A 483 -46.76 8.14 31.98
C LEU A 483 -47.07 8.76 33.36
N ALA A 484 -46.21 9.64 33.86
CA ALA A 484 -46.45 10.38 35.10
C ALA A 484 -47.66 11.33 34.98
N ALA A 485 -47.78 12.05 33.86
CA ALA A 485 -48.93 12.91 33.58
C ALA A 485 -50.26 12.13 33.45
N ALA A 486 -50.22 10.93 32.85
CA ALA A 486 -51.37 10.04 32.77
C ALA A 486 -51.78 9.46 34.14
N ALA A 487 -50.82 9.17 35.02
CA ALA A 487 -51.07 8.70 36.38
C ALA A 487 -51.65 9.79 37.28
N CYS A 488 -51.18 11.04 37.16
CA CYS A 488 -51.71 12.18 37.90
C CYS A 488 -53.12 12.61 37.43
N ARG A 489 -53.53 12.30 36.20
CA ARG A 489 -54.90 12.54 35.69
C ARG A 489 -55.94 11.52 36.17
N ARG A 490 -55.52 10.41 36.80
CA ARG A 490 -56.42 9.35 37.31
C ARG A 490 -56.65 9.39 38.82
N ARG A 491 -56.17 10.43 39.50
CA ARG A 491 -56.54 10.80 40.88
C ARG A 491 -57.44 12.02 40.82
#